data_AF-A0A9D2EWH7-F1
#
_entry.id   AF-A0A9D2EWH7-F1
#
_cell.length_a   1.000
_cell.length_b   1.000
_cell.length_c   1.000
_cell.angle_alpha   90.00
_cell.angle_beta   90.00
_cell.angle_gamma   90.00
#
_symmetry.space_group_name_H-M   'P 1'
#
loop_
_entity.id
_entity.type
_entity.pdbx_description
1 polymer ?
#
loop_
_entity_poly.entity_id
_entity_poly.type
_entity_poly.pdbx_seq_one_letter_code
_entity_poly.pdbx_strand_id
1 'polypeptide(L)'
;MKKTIGILGGMGPLATCDLFHKVVEVTEAGTDQEHIRVCVDSNTEIPDRTAAILSGGADPVPEMVRSALRLECMGADVLIMPCNTAHYFYDQVTRFVRT
;
A
#
# COMPACT_ATOMS: atom_id res chain seq x y z
N MET A 1 3.31 -18.30 -12.48
CA MET A 1 2.28 -17.24 -12.55
C MET A 1 2.96 -15.93 -12.16
N LYS A 2 2.65 -14.79 -12.81
CA LYS A 2 3.20 -13.50 -12.39
C LYS A 2 2.60 -13.13 -11.02
N LYS A 3 3.44 -12.68 -10.08
CA LYS A 3 3.01 -12.15 -8.77
C LYS A 3 2.24 -10.84 -8.97
N THR A 4 1.19 -10.60 -8.20
CA THR A 4 0.40 -9.36 -8.18
C THR A 4 0.90 -8.41 -7.10
N ILE A 5 1.10 -7.14 -7.43
CA ILE A 5 1.49 -6.11 -6.45
C ILE A 5 0.23 -5.47 -5.87
N GLY A 6 0.16 -5.31 -4.55
CA GLY A 6 -0.81 -4.47 -3.86
C GLY A 6 -0.17 -3.19 -3.33
N ILE A 7 -0.69 -2.02 -3.71
CA ILE A 7 -0.25 -0.73 -3.18
C ILE A 7 -1.21 -0.30 -2.07
N LEU A 8 -0.78 -0.39 -0.82
CA LEU A 8 -1.47 0.14 0.34
C LEU A 8 -1.13 1.64 0.42
N GLY A 9 -1.98 2.45 -0.23
CA GLY A 9 -1.77 3.86 -0.50
C GLY A 9 -2.66 4.79 0.32
N GLY A 10 -2.88 6.00 -0.20
CA GLY A 10 -3.68 7.05 0.44
C GLY A 10 -2.90 7.93 1.43
N MET A 11 -1.59 7.70 1.58
CA MET A 11 -0.75 8.30 2.63
C MET A 11 0.46 9.11 2.12
N GLY A 12 0.35 10.00 1.12
CA GLY A 12 -0.86 10.58 0.54
C GLY A 12 -1.27 10.03 -0.83
N PRO A 13 -2.41 10.47 -1.39
CA PRO A 13 -2.90 10.02 -2.70
C PRO A 13 -1.92 10.26 -3.85
N LEU A 14 -1.29 11.43 -3.90
CA LEU A 14 -0.33 11.74 -4.97
C LEU A 14 0.92 10.85 -4.92
N ALA A 15 1.42 10.53 -3.73
CA ALA A 15 2.52 9.58 -3.58
C ALA A 15 2.13 8.17 -4.04
N THR A 16 0.84 7.82 -3.89
CA THR A 16 0.29 6.54 -4.38
C THR A 16 0.28 6.50 -5.91
N CYS A 17 -0.20 7.56 -6.55
CA CYS A 17 -0.17 7.69 -8.00
C CYS A 17 1.26 7.65 -8.55
N ASP A 18 2.18 8.37 -7.91
CA ASP A 18 3.60 8.42 -8.29
C ASP A 18 4.28 7.04 -8.18
N LEU A 19 4.01 6.28 -7.11
CA LEU A 19 4.53 4.92 -7.01
C LEU A 19 3.96 4.01 -8.11
N PHE A 20 2.66 4.08 -8.38
CA PHE A 20 2.07 3.29 -9.47
C PHE A 20 2.67 3.67 -10.83
N HIS A 21 2.82 4.97 -11.10
CA HIS A 21 3.47 5.47 -12.30
C HIS A 21 4.89 4.92 -12.45
N LYS A 22 5.70 4.96 -11.38
CA LYS A 22 7.06 4.41 -11.38
C LYS A 22 7.08 2.91 -11.62
N VAL A 23 6.16 2.15 -11.03
CA VAL A 23 6.05 0.70 -11.30
C VAL A 23 5.80 0.45 -12.79
N VAL A 24 4.91 1.22 -13.42
CA VAL A 24 4.66 1.10 -14.87
C VAL A 24 5.90 1.48 -15.68
N GLU A 25 6.55 2.60 -15.35
CA GLU A 25 7.70 3.14 -16.08
C GLU A 25 8.93 2.22 -16.03
N VAL A 26 9.20 1.57 -14.89
CA VAL A 26 10.35 0.68 -14.73
C VAL A 26 10.08 -0.77 -15.12
N THR A 27 8.83 -1.10 -15.47
CA THR A 27 8.49 -2.45 -15.94
C THR A 27 8.89 -2.57 -17.42
N GLU A 28 9.84 -3.45 -17.71
CA GLU A 28 10.19 -3.81 -19.09
C GLU A 28 9.03 -4.60 -19.72
N ALA A 29 8.26 -3.92 -20.58
CA ALA A 29 7.12 -4.48 -21.28
C ALA A 29 7.01 -3.85 -22.68
N GLY A 30 6.84 -4.68 -23.70
CA GLY A 30 6.56 -4.27 -25.07
C GLY A 30 5.06 -4.17 -25.39
N THR A 31 4.20 -4.72 -24.52
CA THR A 31 2.73 -4.72 -24.65
C THR A 31 2.06 -4.53 -23.28
N ASP A 32 0.80 -4.10 -23.28
CA ASP A 32 0.02 -3.92 -22.04
C ASP A 32 -0.05 -5.21 -21.20
N GLN A 33 -0.15 -6.38 -21.84
CA GLN A 33 -0.26 -7.68 -21.17
C GLN A 33 1.06 -8.14 -20.51
N GLU A 34 2.18 -7.52 -20.88
CA GLU A 34 3.47 -7.80 -20.29
C GLU A 34 3.69 -7.08 -18.96
N HIS A 35 2.93 -6.02 -18.67
CA HIS A 35 2.99 -5.33 -17.39
C HIS A 35 2.61 -6.22 -16.20
N ILE A 36 3.08 -5.82 -15.02
CA ILE A 36 2.76 -6.46 -13.74
C ILE A 36 1.34 -6.06 -13.35
N ARG A 37 0.53 -7.03 -12.91
CA ARG A 37 -0.81 -6.73 -12.35
C ARG A 37 -0.63 -5.98 -11.03
N VAL A 38 -1.29 -4.82 -10.91
CA VAL A 38 -1.25 -3.99 -9.70
C VAL A 38 -2.68 -3.75 -9.19
N CYS A 39 -2.89 -3.96 -7.90
CA CYS A 39 -4.07 -3.51 -7.16
C CYS A 39 -3.68 -2.30 -6.31
N VAL A 40 -4.49 -1.25 -6.30
CA VAL A 40 -4.23 -0.04 -5.51
C VAL A 40 -5.41 0.22 -4.60
N ASP A 41 -5.15 0.35 -3.30
CA ASP A 41 -6.11 0.88 -2.34
C ASP A 41 -5.61 2.24 -1.84
N SER A 42 -6.09 3.32 -2.46
CA SER A 42 -5.76 4.68 -2.07
C SER A 42 -6.72 5.15 -0.97
N ASN A 43 -6.55 4.61 0.24
CA ASN A 43 -7.42 4.88 1.39
C ASN A 43 -7.04 6.18 2.12
N THR A 44 -7.79 7.26 1.88
CA THR A 44 -7.58 8.57 2.54
C THR A 44 -8.12 8.64 3.96
N GLU A 45 -8.85 7.63 4.42
CA GLU A 45 -9.39 7.58 5.78
C GLU A 45 -8.34 7.11 6.81
N ILE A 46 -7.16 6.66 6.37
CA ILE A 46 -6.07 6.29 7.30
C ILE A 46 -5.64 7.55 8.08
N PRO A 47 -5.78 7.55 9.43
CA PRO A 47 -5.36 8.66 10.28
C PRO A 47 -3.93 9.15 10.02
N ASP A 48 -3.63 10.39 10.44
CA ASP A 48 -2.29 10.96 10.28
C ASP A 48 -1.24 10.21 11.11
N ARG A 49 -0.24 9.65 10.44
CA ARG A 49 0.79 8.82 11.06
C ARG A 49 1.70 9.63 11.98
N THR A 50 2.02 10.87 11.60
CA THR A 50 2.93 11.72 12.38
C THR A 50 2.27 12.15 13.69
N ALA A 51 0.99 12.52 13.64
CA ALA A 51 0.20 12.87 14.82
C ALA A 51 0.02 11.67 15.77
N ALA A 52 -0.20 10.47 15.23
CA ALA A 52 -0.25 9.24 16.04
C ALA A 52 1.08 8.97 16.77
N ILE A 53 2.21 9.20 16.10
CA ILE A 53 3.55 8.96 16.68
C ILE A 53 3.92 10.04 17.71
N LEU A 54 3.69 11.32 17.40
CA LEU A 54 4.27 12.44 18.16
C LEU A 54 3.28 13.16 19.08
N SER A 55 1.97 12.99 18.88
CA SER A 55 0.96 13.87 19.48
C SER A 55 -0.25 13.12 20.04
N GLY A 56 -0.18 11.78 20.16
CA GLY A 56 -1.28 10.97 20.65
C GLY A 56 -2.52 11.02 19.74
N GLY A 57 -2.32 11.24 18.44
CA GLY A 57 -3.38 11.18 17.43
C GLY A 57 -4.00 9.80 17.31
N ALA A 58 -5.09 9.71 16.54
CA ALA A 58 -5.80 8.44 16.32
C ALA A 58 -4.88 7.38 15.70
N ASP A 59 -5.02 6.14 16.15
CA ASP A 59 -4.21 5.00 15.68
C ASP A 59 -4.52 4.68 14.21
N PRO A 60 -3.52 4.70 13.30
CA PRO A 60 -3.73 4.38 11.89
C PRO A 60 -3.79 2.87 11.60
N VAL A 61 -3.33 2.01 12.52
CA VAL A 61 -3.20 0.57 12.30
C VAL A 61 -4.51 -0.09 11.85
N PRO A 62 -5.69 0.19 12.44
CA PRO A 62 -6.93 -0.46 12.02
C PRO A 62 -7.30 -0.22 10.54
N GLU A 63 -7.14 1.01 10.05
CA GLU A 63 -7.42 1.34 8.64
C GLU A 63 -6.33 0.81 7.71
N MET A 64 -5.07 0.82 8.12
CA MET A 64 -3.98 0.18 7.36
C MET A 64 -4.22 -1.32 7.21
N VAL A 65 -4.58 -2.03 8.28
CA VAL A 65 -4.91 -3.46 8.25
C VAL A 65 -6.12 -3.71 7.36
N ARG A 66 -7.16 -2.88 7.42
CA ARG A 66 -8.32 -3.01 6.54
C ARG A 66 -7.93 -2.91 5.06
N SER A 67 -7.09 -1.93 4.70
CA SER A 67 -6.58 -1.79 3.33
C SER A 67 -5.70 -2.95 2.91
N ALA A 68 -4.82 -3.43 3.80
CA ALA A 68 -3.95 -4.56 3.54
C ALA A 68 -4.77 -5.85 3.26
N LEU A 69 -5.75 -6.17 4.10
CA LEU A 69 -6.64 -7.31 3.93
C LEU A 69 -7.50 -7.20 2.65
N ARG A 70 -7.95 -5.99 2.29
CA ARG A 70 -8.66 -5.77 1.02
C ARG A 70 -7.77 -6.11 -0.17
N LEU A 71 -6.51 -5.69 -0.16
CA LEU A 71 -5.55 -6.00 -1.22
C LEU A 71 -5.27 -7.50 -1.32
N GLU A 72 -5.15 -8.21 -0.19
CA GLU A 72 -5.07 -9.68 -0.18
C GLU A 72 -6.30 -10.33 -0.82
N CYS A 73 -7.50 -9.87 -0.46
CA CYS A 73 -8.75 -10.34 -1.06
C CYS A 73 -8.86 -10.04 -2.56
N MET A 74 -8.22 -8.96 -3.03
CA MET A 74 -8.11 -8.64 -4.47
C MET A 74 -7.09 -9.51 -5.22
N GLY A 75 -6.33 -10.34 -4.49
CA GLY A 75 -5.34 -11.25 -5.03
C GLY A 75 -3.93 -10.67 -5.11
N ALA A 76 -3.59 -9.66 -4.30
CA ALA A 76 -2.21 -9.24 -4.15
C ALA A 76 -1.37 -10.40 -3.57
N ASP A 77 -0.16 -10.57 -4.09
CA ASP A 77 0.82 -11.55 -3.61
C ASP A 77 1.99 -10.89 -2.83
N VAL A 78 2.04 -9.56 -2.85
CA VAL A 78 3.00 -8.72 -2.13
C VAL A 78 2.38 -7.35 -1.91
N LEU A 79 2.62 -6.75 -0.75
CA LEU A 79 2.15 -5.41 -0.42
C LEU A 79 3.29 -4.40 -0.36
N ILE A 80 3.09 -3.20 -0.90
CA ILE A 80 4.02 -2.07 -0.83
C ILE A 80 3.30 -0.81 -0.35
N MET A 81 4.02 0.05 0.39
CA MET A 81 3.47 1.26 1.03
C MET A 81 4.27 2.51 0.62
N PRO A 82 3.74 3.44 -0.19
CA PRO A 82 4.40 4.69 -0.55
C PRO A 82 4.31 5.73 0.59
N CYS A 83 4.72 5.37 1.81
CA CYS A 83 4.69 6.27 2.96
C CYS A 83 5.75 5.90 3.99
N ASN A 84 6.73 6.77 4.20
CA ASN A 84 7.82 6.53 5.15
C ASN A 84 7.31 6.40 6.60
N THR A 85 6.45 7.32 7.05
CA THR A 85 5.95 7.31 8.44
C THR A 85 5.03 6.13 8.74
N ALA A 86 4.34 5.58 7.72
CA ALA A 86 3.54 4.38 7.87
C ALA A 86 4.37 3.13 8.24
N HIS A 87 5.65 3.08 7.85
CA HIS A 87 6.53 1.96 8.19
C HIS A 87 6.83 1.86 9.70
N TYR A 88 6.60 2.93 10.47
CA TYR A 88 6.63 2.85 11.94
C TYR A 88 5.66 1.78 12.47
N PHE A 89 4.56 1.54 11.75
CA PHE A 89 3.52 0.59 12.13
C PHE A 89 3.65 -0.77 11.42
N TYR A 90 4.74 -1.00 10.68
CA TYR A 90 4.94 -2.20 9.85
C TYR A 90 4.71 -3.50 10.64
N ASP A 91 5.41 -3.69 11.76
CA ASP A 91 5.32 -4.90 12.59
C ASP A 91 3.93 -5.14 13.19
N GLN A 92 3.11 -4.09 13.31
CA GLN A 92 1.74 -4.20 13.81
C GLN A 92 0.81 -4.65 12.70
N VAL A 93 0.97 -4.10 11.50
CA VAL A 93 0.16 -4.45 10.32
C VAL A 93 0.48 -5.86 9.82
N THR A 94 1.77 -6.25 9.78
CA THR A 94 2.19 -7.57 9.26
C THR A 94 1.67 -8.74 10.07
N ARG A 95 1.27 -8.54 11.32
CA ARG A 95 0.63 -9.58 12.15
C ARG A 95 -0.72 -10.05 11.61
N PHE A 96 -1.36 -9.25 10.75
CA PHE A 96 -2.71 -9.50 10.25
C PHE A 96 -2.76 -9.97 8.80
N VAL A 97 -1.64 -9.88 8.07
CA VAL A 97 -1.56 -10.26 6.66
C VAL A 97 -0.69 -11.50 6.46
N ARG A 98 -0.91 -12.20 5.35
CA ARG A 98 -0.25 -13.46 4.97
C ARG A 98 0.59 -13.34 3.70
N THR A 99 0.49 -12.20 3.01
CA THR A 99 1.17 -11.86 1.76
C THR A 99 2.64 -11.54 1.92
#